data_AF-A0A9Q3PJQ3-F1
#
_entry.id   AF-A0A9Q3PJQ3-F1
#
_cell.length_a   1.000
_cell.length_b   1.000
_cell.length_c   1.000
_cell.angle_alpha   90.00
_cell.angle_beta   90.00
_cell.angle_gamma   90.00
#
_symmetry.space_group_name_H-M   'P 1'
#
loop_
_entity.id
_entity.type
_entity.pdbx_description
1 polymer ?
#
loop_
_entity_poly.entity_id
_entity_poly.type
_entity_poly.pdbx_seq_one_letter_code
_entity_poly.pdbx_strand_id
1 'polypeptide(L)'
;MSKKISVVSANTDTYGEELVNNQLVESQINPSLSPKMRHDLIDVLYTYKNAFASDNKPSGTIKGHEVEITLNIDRPYPPVLRRPAHPASPRAGEALEKHIQESIQLGVLRKVGHNE
;
A
#
# COMPACT_ATOMS: atom_id res chain seq x y z
N MET A 1 23.53 -34.12 41.73
CA MET A 1 23.76 -33.26 40.55
C MET A 1 22.46 -32.53 40.23
N SER A 2 22.38 -31.24 40.55
CA SER A 2 21.16 -30.43 40.34
C SER A 2 21.16 -29.83 38.94
N LYS A 3 20.21 -30.24 38.09
CA LYS A 3 20.02 -29.66 36.75
C LYS A 3 19.34 -28.30 36.91
N LYS A 4 20.09 -27.21 36.67
CA LYS A 4 19.52 -25.87 36.55
C LYS A 4 18.69 -25.81 35.26
N ILE A 5 17.39 -25.60 35.40
CA ILE A 5 16.52 -25.26 34.29
C ILE A 5 16.82 -23.80 33.95
N SER A 6 17.51 -23.58 32.84
CA SER A 6 17.62 -22.26 32.23
C SER A 6 16.24 -21.88 31.71
N VAL A 7 15.56 -20.97 32.42
CA VAL A 7 14.42 -20.25 31.87
C VAL A 7 14.97 -19.46 30.70
N VAL A 8 14.71 -19.93 29.47
CA VAL A 8 14.89 -19.15 28.27
C VAL A 8 13.90 -18.00 28.42
N SER A 9 14.42 -16.81 28.76
CA SER A 9 13.66 -15.57 28.60
C SER A 9 13.13 -15.58 27.18
N ALA A 10 11.82 -15.70 27.04
CA ALA A 10 11.18 -15.43 25.76
C ALA A 10 11.69 -14.07 25.30
N ASN A 11 12.20 -14.00 24.06
CA ASN A 11 12.43 -12.74 23.39
C ASN A 11 11.06 -12.09 23.18
N THR A 12 10.54 -11.42 24.20
CA THR A 12 9.25 -10.74 24.17
C THR A 12 9.41 -9.40 23.46
N ASP A 13 8.85 -9.33 22.25
CA ASP A 13 7.98 -8.25 21.80
C ASP A 13 8.56 -6.86 21.54
N THR A 14 9.85 -6.71 21.22
CA THR A 14 10.39 -5.42 20.73
C THR A 14 9.62 -4.87 19.52
N TYR A 15 9.08 -5.75 18.67
CA TYR A 15 8.33 -5.37 17.47
C TYR A 15 6.86 -4.97 17.75
N GLY A 16 6.26 -5.51 18.81
CA GLY A 16 4.90 -5.15 19.22
C GLY A 16 4.88 -3.75 19.83
N GLU A 17 5.91 -3.43 20.62
CA GLU A 17 6.13 -2.08 21.15
C GLU A 17 6.39 -1.07 20.03
N GLU A 18 7.16 -1.44 19.00
CA GLU A 18 7.41 -0.57 17.85
C GLU A 18 6.12 -0.24 17.07
N LEU A 19 5.24 -1.22 16.88
CA LEU A 19 3.93 -1.01 16.23
C LEU A 19 3.08 -0.01 17.02
N VAL A 20 3.03 -0.15 18.35
CA VAL A 20 2.28 0.77 19.22
C VAL A 20 2.90 2.16 19.23
N ASN A 21 4.22 2.26 19.35
CA ASN A 21 4.95 3.51 19.55
C ASN A 21 5.23 4.30 18.28
N ASN A 22 5.16 3.68 17.10
CA ASN A 22 5.41 4.35 15.82
C ASN A 22 4.20 4.36 14.90
N GLN A 23 3.48 3.24 14.76
CA GLN A 23 2.41 3.12 13.75
C GLN A 23 1.02 3.42 14.30
N LEU A 24 0.76 3.11 15.56
CA LEU A 24 -0.55 3.32 16.19
C LEU A 24 -0.65 4.64 16.99
N VAL A 25 0.38 5.48 16.98
CA VAL A 25 0.38 6.75 17.74
C VAL A 25 -0.76 7.67 17.32
N GLU A 26 -0.99 7.76 16.01
CA GLU A 26 -2.07 8.58 15.43
C GLU A 26 -3.39 7.81 15.33
N SER A 27 -3.42 6.54 15.75
CA SER A 27 -4.61 5.71 15.65
C SER A 27 -5.66 6.09 16.70
N GLN A 28 -6.92 6.18 16.27
CA GLN A 28 -8.04 6.45 17.16
C GLN A 28 -8.64 5.13 17.66
N ILE A 29 -7.94 4.48 18.61
CA ILE A 29 -8.46 3.30 19.30
C ILE A 29 -9.47 3.75 20.36
N ASN A 30 -10.62 3.07 20.42
CA ASN A 30 -11.70 3.39 21.36
C ASN A 30 -11.17 3.36 22.82
N PRO A 31 -11.26 4.47 23.58
CA PRO A 31 -10.73 4.55 24.94
C PRO A 31 -11.52 3.70 25.95
N SER A 32 -12.73 3.26 25.62
CA SER A 32 -13.54 2.40 26.48
C SER A 32 -13.13 0.93 26.46
N LEU A 33 -12.13 0.55 25.64
CA LEU A 33 -11.61 -0.81 25.61
C LEU A 33 -10.87 -1.17 26.89
N SER A 34 -11.16 -2.34 27.45
CA SER A 34 -10.37 -2.87 28.56
C SER A 34 -8.92 -3.14 28.14
N PRO A 35 -7.96 -3.14 29.08
CA PRO A 35 -6.56 -3.42 28.76
C PRO A 35 -6.36 -4.73 28.00
N LYS A 36 -7.13 -5.77 28.36
CA LYS A 36 -7.11 -7.07 27.68
C LYS A 36 -7.60 -6.96 26.24
N MET A 37 -8.74 -6.33 26.00
CA MET A 37 -9.29 -6.17 24.65
C MET A 37 -8.38 -5.33 23.75
N ARG A 38 -7.71 -4.32 24.32
CA ARG A 38 -6.75 -3.51 23.59
C ARG A 38 -5.53 -4.33 23.18
N HIS A 39 -5.05 -5.20 24.06
CA HIS A 39 -3.97 -6.13 23.75
C HIS A 39 -4.38 -7.11 22.65
N ASP A 40 -5.54 -7.77 22.79
CA ASP A 40 -6.08 -8.69 21.79
C ASP A 40 -6.23 -8.01 20.41
N LEU A 41 -6.65 -6.74 20.37
CA LEU A 41 -6.72 -5.94 19.14
C LEU A 41 -5.33 -5.72 18.52
N ILE A 42 -4.35 -5.29 19.30
CA ILE A 42 -2.98 -5.07 18.83
C ILE A 42 -2.39 -6.38 18.29
N ASP A 43 -2.64 -7.50 18.96
CA ASP A 43 -2.19 -8.82 18.51
C ASP A 43 -2.79 -9.20 17.16
N VAL A 44 -4.08 -8.95 16.94
CA VAL A 44 -4.74 -9.16 15.64
C VAL A 44 -4.13 -8.27 14.56
N LEU A 45 -3.97 -6.98 14.83
CA LEU A 45 -3.37 -6.03 13.88
C LEU A 45 -1.94 -6.44 13.51
N TYR A 46 -1.17 -6.90 14.50
CA TYR A 46 0.18 -7.39 14.30
C TYR A 46 0.20 -8.68 13.47
N THR A 47 -0.66 -9.64 13.81
CA THR A 47 -0.77 -10.93 13.12
C THR A 47 -1.09 -10.74 11.65
N TYR A 48 -1.98 -9.80 11.32
CA TYR A 48 -2.42 -9.52 9.95
C TYR A 48 -1.79 -8.26 9.34
N LYS A 49 -0.64 -7.80 9.85
CA LYS A 49 0.00 -6.54 9.39
C LYS A 49 0.21 -6.44 7.88
N ASN A 50 0.44 -7.57 7.20
CA ASN A 50 0.64 -7.63 5.75
C ASN A 50 -0.66 -7.47 4.92
N ALA A 51 -1.83 -7.55 5.55
CA ALA A 51 -3.11 -7.31 4.89
C ALA A 51 -3.41 -5.81 4.74
N PHE A 52 -2.71 -4.96 5.50
CA PHE A 52 -2.87 -3.51 5.43
C PHE A 52 -1.87 -2.90 4.44
N ALA A 53 -2.30 -1.83 3.77
CA ALA A 53 -1.40 -1.01 2.98
C ALA A 53 -0.38 -0.31 3.90
N SER A 54 0.87 -0.23 3.47
CA SER A 54 1.93 0.54 4.14
C SER A 54 2.61 1.46 3.14
N ASP A 55 3.36 2.45 3.62
CA ASP A 55 4.09 3.40 2.75
C ASP A 55 5.02 2.68 1.76
N ASN A 56 5.59 1.54 2.16
CA ASN A 56 6.47 0.73 1.34
C ASN A 56 5.73 -0.26 0.42
N LYS A 57 4.48 -0.61 0.75
CA LYS A 57 3.61 -1.51 -0.02
C LYS A 57 2.17 -0.99 0.02
N PRO A 58 1.86 0.06 -0.74
CA PRO A 58 0.56 0.72 -0.67
C PRO A 58 -0.51 -0.03 -1.46
N SER A 59 -0.12 -0.92 -2.37
CA SER A 59 -1.05 -1.76 -3.13
C SER A 59 -0.73 -3.24 -2.98
N GLY A 60 -1.77 -4.05 -2.79
CA GLY A 60 -1.68 -5.49 -2.91
C GLY A 60 -1.76 -5.86 -4.39
N THR A 61 -0.64 -6.16 -5.04
CA THR A 61 -0.66 -6.68 -6.40
C THR A 61 -1.28 -8.08 -6.40
N ILE A 62 -2.52 -8.20 -6.87
CA ILE A 62 -3.15 -9.50 -7.12
C ILE A 62 -2.55 -10.05 -8.42
N LYS A 63 -1.63 -11.01 -8.31
CA LYS A 63 -1.05 -11.69 -9.48
C LYS A 63 -2.10 -12.57 -10.16
N GLY A 64 -2.06 -12.67 -11.50
CA GLY A 64 -2.92 -13.59 -12.25
C GLY A 64 -4.31 -13.05 -12.62
N HIS A 65 -4.54 -11.74 -12.43
CA HIS A 65 -5.76 -11.04 -12.83
C HIS A 65 -5.46 -9.99 -13.90
N GLU A 66 -4.46 -10.24 -14.74
CA GLU A 66 -4.16 -9.39 -15.87
C GLU A 66 -5.33 -9.39 -16.85
N VAL A 67 -5.77 -8.21 -17.27
CA VAL A 67 -6.89 -8.06 -18.21
C VAL A 67 -6.32 -7.84 -19.61
N GLU A 68 -6.65 -8.74 -20.53
CA GLU A 68 -6.41 -8.53 -21.95
C GLU A 68 -7.60 -7.79 -22.57
N ILE A 69 -7.36 -6.55 -23.02
CA ILE A 69 -8.38 -5.74 -23.70
C ILE A 69 -8.04 -5.71 -25.19
N THR A 70 -8.78 -6.48 -25.98
CA THR A 70 -8.63 -6.51 -27.45
C THR A 70 -9.54 -5.46 -28.10
N LEU A 71 -9.00 -4.70 -29.05
CA LEU A 71 -9.79 -3.79 -29.86
C LEU A 71 -10.53 -4.59 -30.94
N ASN A 72 -11.83 -4.31 -31.12
CA ASN A 72 -12.65 -4.91 -32.18
C ASN A 72 -12.47 -4.23 -33.55
N ILE A 73 -11.42 -3.42 -33.71
CA ILE A 73 -11.16 -2.63 -34.91
C ILE A 73 -9.70 -2.71 -35.30
N ASP A 74 -9.45 -2.77 -36.61
CA ASP A 74 -8.12 -2.72 -37.18
C ASP A 74 -7.67 -1.29 -37.49
N ARG A 75 -6.37 -1.12 -37.74
CA ARG A 75 -5.81 0.17 -38.19
C ARG A 75 -6.43 0.58 -39.54
N PRO A 76 -6.67 1.87 -39.79
CA PRO A 76 -6.29 3.01 -38.96
C PRO A 76 -7.25 3.28 -37.79
N TYR A 77 -6.70 3.47 -36.59
CA TYR A 77 -7.48 3.82 -35.40
C TYR A 77 -8.22 5.15 -35.56
N PRO A 78 -9.40 5.31 -34.90
CA PRO A 78 -10.19 6.53 -34.94
C PRO A 78 -9.38 7.78 -34.64
N PRO A 79 -9.56 8.90 -35.39
CA PRO A 79 -8.81 10.14 -35.18
C PRO A 79 -8.89 10.69 -33.75
N VAL A 80 -9.98 10.40 -33.03
CA VAL A 80 -10.16 10.81 -31.62
C VAL A 80 -9.07 10.27 -30.70
N LEU A 81 -8.55 9.06 -30.97
CA LEU A 81 -7.47 8.45 -30.18
C LEU A 81 -6.10 9.11 -30.44
N ARG A 82 -5.98 9.90 -31.51
CA ARG A 82 -4.75 10.59 -31.89
C ARG A 82 -4.75 12.07 -31.48
N ARG A 83 -5.82 12.56 -30.87
CA ARG A 83 -5.91 13.95 -30.46
C ARG A 83 -4.95 14.21 -29.29
N PRO A 84 -4.24 15.35 -29.28
CA PRO A 84 -3.47 15.73 -28.12
C PRO A 84 -4.41 15.89 -26.91
N ALA A 85 -3.86 15.66 -25.72
CA ALA A 85 -4.59 15.93 -24.48
C ALA A 85 -5.02 17.40 -24.44
N HIS A 86 -6.20 17.66 -23.88
CA HIS A 86 -6.65 19.02 -23.67
C HIS A 86 -5.69 19.76 -22.72
N PRO A 87 -5.32 21.02 -22.99
CA PRO A 87 -4.44 21.76 -22.11
C PRO A 87 -5.03 21.89 -20.70
N ALA A 88 -4.24 21.59 -19.68
CA ALA A 88 -4.59 21.85 -18.29
C ALA A 88 -4.27 23.31 -17.92
N SER A 89 -4.99 23.87 -16.95
CA SER A 89 -4.60 25.16 -16.36
C SER A 89 -3.28 25.00 -15.58
N PRO A 90 -2.48 26.06 -15.39
CA PRO A 90 -1.19 25.95 -14.69
C PRO A 90 -1.31 25.30 -13.30
N ARG A 91 -2.29 25.76 -12.50
CA ARG A 91 -2.59 25.20 -11.18
C ARG A 91 -3.01 23.72 -11.24
N ALA A 92 -3.82 23.35 -12.23
CA ALA A 92 -4.23 21.96 -12.40
C ALA A 92 -3.05 21.08 -12.84
N GLY A 93 -2.20 21.58 -13.73
CA GLY A 93 -0.99 20.90 -14.18
C GLY A 93 -0.05 20.57 -13.03
N GLU A 94 0.23 21.53 -12.15
CA GLU A 94 1.09 21.32 -10.96
C GLU A 94 0.54 20.25 -10.01
N ALA A 95 -0.77 20.27 -9.74
CA ALA A 95 -1.41 19.28 -8.88
C ALA A 95 -1.42 17.88 -9.53
N LEU A 96 -1.69 17.81 -10.84
CA LEU A 96 -1.68 16.56 -11.59
C LEU A 96 -0.28 15.95 -11.66
N GLU A 97 0.75 16.77 -11.87
CA GLU A 97 2.14 16.30 -11.94
C GLU A 97 2.53 15.55 -10.67
N LYS A 98 2.19 16.09 -9.49
CA LYS A 98 2.45 15.42 -8.21
C LYS A 98 1.85 14.01 -8.16
N HIS A 99 0.57 13.88 -8.51
CA HIS A 99 -0.13 12.59 -8.47
C HIS A 99 0.31 11.62 -9.56
N ILE A 100 0.71 12.12 -10.73
CA ILE A 100 1.29 11.31 -11.80
C ILE A 100 2.62 10.72 -11.33
N GLN A 101 3.49 11.52 -10.70
CA GLN A 101 4.76 11.05 -10.16
C GLN A 101 4.57 10.00 -9.06
N GLU A 102 3.64 10.22 -8.13
CA GLU A 102 3.25 9.23 -7.13
C GLU A 102 2.82 7.92 -7.82
N SER A 103 1.92 7.99 -8.80
CA SER A 103 1.42 6.81 -9.52
C SER A 103 2.50 6.05 -10.31
N ILE A 104 3.53 6.75 -10.80
CA ILE A 104 4.70 6.13 -11.44
C ILE A 104 5.55 5.40 -10.40
N GLN A 105 5.82 6.02 -9.25
CA GLN A 105 6.58 5.39 -8.16
C GLN A 105 5.89 4.14 -7.62
N LEU A 106 4.55 4.15 -7.57
CA LEU A 106 3.74 3.00 -7.17
C LEU A 106 3.67 1.89 -8.24
N GLY A 107 4.23 2.10 -9.43
CA GLY A 107 4.16 1.15 -10.54
C GLY A 107 2.77 1.01 -11.16
N VAL A 108 1.85 1.93 -10.86
CA VAL A 108 0.49 1.98 -11.44
C VAL A 108 0.55 2.55 -12.85
N LEU A 109 1.36 3.59 -13.05
CA LEU A 109 1.62 4.19 -14.36
C LEU A 109 3.04 3.86 -14.83
N ARG A 110 3.19 3.64 -16.13
CA ARG A 110 4.49 3.54 -16.79
C ARG A 110 4.53 4.39 -18.04
N LYS A 111 5.72 4.86 -18.40
CA LYS A 111 5.93 5.52 -19.68
C LYS A 111 5.90 4.48 -20.79
N VAL A 112 5.06 4.71 -21.80
CA VAL A 112 4.94 3.88 -23.00
C VAL A 112 5.47 4.69 -24.19
N GLY A 113 6.28 4.07 -25.03
CA GLY A 113 6.79 4.69 -26.25
C GLY A 113 5.73 4.77 -27.34
N HIS A 114 5.96 5.56 -28.37
CA HIS A 114 5.02 5.70 -29.51
C HIS A 114 4.82 4.40 -30.32
N ASN A 115 5.65 3.38 -30.08
CA ASN A 115 5.76 2.15 -30.87
C ASN A 115 5.58 0.85 -30.05
N GLU A 116 5.32 0.94 -28.74
CA GLU A 116 4.87 -0.19 -27.91
C GLU A 116 3.34 -0.32 -27.99
#